data_AF-A0A833TPN2-F1
#
_entry.id   AF-A0A833TPN2-F1
#
_cell.length_a   1.000
_cell.length_b   1.000
_cell.length_c   1.000
_cell.angle_alpha   90.00
_cell.angle_beta   90.00
_cell.angle_gamma   90.00
#
_symmetry.space_group_name_H-M   'P 1'
#
loop_
_entity.id
_entity.type
_entity.pdbx_description
1 polymer ?
#
loop_
_entity_poly.entity_id
_entity_poly.type
_entity_poly.pdbx_seq_one_letter_code
_entity_poly.pdbx_strand_id
1 'polypeptide(L)'
;MSGHEHHSCQNVGPNTDGIKIGSSQHIGISHLIISTGVDCISMLPETREVNISDVFCGPGHGINAGSLGKSGDEDVLSGIVVKNCTFWGSTSDGVRIKTWAYPMLKDTEASNFVYEDILMDINVGNPIIIDQRTIYIAMSQLLESLCPLECKSTMSRTETYGEVHNRKS
;
A
#
# COMPACT_ATOMS: atom_id res chain seq x y z
N MET A 1 27.66 -6.79 -21.44
CA MET A 1 26.41 -6.61 -22.20
C MET A 1 25.29 -7.05 -21.28
N SER A 2 24.66 -6.12 -20.55
CA SER A 2 23.54 -6.47 -19.66
C SER A 2 22.27 -6.56 -20.49
N GLY A 3 21.61 -7.73 -20.44
CA GLY A 3 20.25 -7.88 -20.95
C GLY A 3 19.30 -7.13 -20.03
N HIS A 4 18.55 -6.19 -20.58
CA HIS A 4 17.37 -5.65 -19.91
C HIS A 4 16.20 -6.57 -20.27
N GLU A 5 15.72 -7.35 -19.30
CA GLU A 5 14.49 -8.12 -19.46
C GLU A 5 13.29 -7.20 -19.21
N HIS A 6 12.62 -6.82 -20.30
CA HIS A 6 11.32 -6.14 -20.25
C HIS A 6 10.22 -7.17 -20.04
N HIS A 7 9.65 -7.23 -18.83
CA HIS A 7 8.40 -7.94 -18.59
C HIS A 7 7.21 -6.98 -18.76
N SER A 8 6.69 -6.85 -20.00
CA SER A 8 5.39 -6.22 -20.22
C SER A 8 4.28 -7.26 -20.06
N CYS A 9 3.61 -7.29 -18.91
CA CYS A 9 2.41 -8.10 -18.74
C CYS A 9 1.19 -7.34 -19.28
N GLN A 10 1.00 -7.37 -20.60
CA GLN A 10 -0.22 -6.91 -21.25
C GLN A 10 -1.28 -8.01 -21.20
N ASN A 11 -1.93 -8.16 -20.05
CA ASN A 11 -3.21 -8.87 -19.89
C ASN A 11 -3.86 -8.37 -18.60
N VAL A 12 -4.74 -7.37 -18.72
CA VAL A 12 -5.50 -6.79 -17.61
C VAL A 12 -6.59 -7.80 -17.18
N GLY A 13 -6.18 -8.83 -16.46
CA GLY A 13 -7.06 -9.68 -15.67
C GLY A 13 -7.38 -8.98 -14.34
N PRO A 14 -8.57 -9.21 -13.74
CA PRO A 14 -9.09 -8.37 -12.66
C PRO A 14 -8.32 -8.40 -11.32
N ASN A 15 -7.25 -9.19 -11.16
CA ASN A 15 -6.62 -9.44 -9.85
C ASN A 15 -5.10 -9.76 -9.92
N THR A 16 -4.33 -9.22 -10.86
CA THR A 16 -2.88 -9.47 -10.88
C THR A 16 -2.12 -8.32 -10.25
N ASP A 17 -1.95 -8.36 -8.92
CA ASP A 17 -0.92 -7.55 -8.27
C ASP A 17 0.44 -7.88 -8.90
N GLY A 18 1.33 -6.90 -9.02
CA GLY A 18 2.66 -7.13 -9.59
C GLY A 18 3.50 -8.02 -8.67
N ILE A 19 3.65 -7.56 -7.42
CA ILE A 19 4.28 -8.32 -6.34
C ILE A 19 3.35 -8.29 -5.14
N LYS A 20 3.15 -9.45 -4.51
CA LYS A 20 2.35 -9.60 -3.29
C LYS A 20 3.18 -10.27 -2.21
N ILE A 21 3.35 -9.60 -1.08
CA ILE A 21 4.15 -10.03 0.07
C ILE A 21 3.21 -10.24 1.26
N GLY A 22 3.41 -11.29 2.03
CA GLY A 22 2.69 -11.52 3.29
C GLY A 22 3.51 -12.43 4.20
N SER A 23 3.37 -12.24 5.51
CA SER A 23 4.02 -13.10 6.53
C SER A 23 5.51 -13.35 6.25
N SER A 24 6.24 -12.30 5.89
CA SER A 24 7.63 -12.35 5.39
C SER A 24 8.49 -11.24 5.99
N GLN A 25 9.81 -11.45 6.03
CA GLN A 25 10.75 -10.47 6.59
C GLN A 25 12.04 -10.37 5.78
N HIS A 26 12.72 -9.22 5.83
CA HIS A 26 13.99 -8.93 5.14
C HIS A 26 13.88 -9.07 3.61
N ILE A 27 12.92 -8.37 3.02
CA ILE A 27 12.66 -8.44 1.58
C ILE A 27 13.26 -7.22 0.87
N GLY A 28 14.01 -7.46 -0.21
CA GLY A 28 14.51 -6.43 -1.11
C GLY A 28 13.83 -6.49 -2.47
N ILE A 29 13.24 -5.39 -2.93
CA ILE A 29 12.66 -5.24 -4.27
C ILE A 29 13.34 -4.06 -4.92
N SER A 30 13.96 -4.26 -6.09
CA SER A 30 14.60 -3.14 -6.78
C SER A 30 14.69 -3.29 -8.29
N HIS A 31 14.86 -2.16 -8.99
CA HIS A 31 15.13 -2.09 -10.43
C HIS A 31 14.04 -2.74 -11.30
N LEU A 32 12.77 -2.44 -11.00
CA LEU A 32 11.62 -3.02 -11.69
C LEU A 32 10.76 -1.97 -12.38
N ILE A 33 10.15 -2.35 -13.49
CA ILE A 33 9.05 -1.62 -14.11
C ILE A 33 7.79 -2.49 -13.96
N ILE A 34 6.79 -1.99 -13.26
CA ILE A 34 5.56 -2.73 -12.95
C ILE A 34 4.37 -1.94 -13.49
N SER A 35 3.62 -2.57 -14.39
CA SER A 35 2.36 -2.07 -14.93
C SER A 35 1.30 -3.15 -14.74
N THR A 36 0.26 -2.88 -13.95
CA THR A 36 -0.80 -3.85 -13.64
C THR A 36 -2.18 -3.18 -13.64
N GLY A 37 -3.24 -3.98 -13.56
CA GLY A 37 -4.60 -3.45 -13.34
C GLY A 37 -4.93 -3.20 -11.87
N VAL A 38 -4.04 -3.56 -10.95
CA VAL A 38 -4.26 -3.54 -9.49
C VAL A 38 -2.98 -3.01 -8.82
N ASP A 39 -2.54 -3.56 -7.69
CA ASP A 39 -1.38 -3.02 -6.96
C ASP A 39 -0.09 -3.32 -7.73
N CYS A 40 0.85 -2.36 -7.76
CA CYS A 40 2.20 -2.65 -8.23
C CYS A 40 2.88 -3.59 -7.23
N ILE A 41 2.82 -3.21 -5.96
CA ILE A 41 3.34 -4.01 -4.84
C ILE A 41 2.32 -3.91 -3.69
N SER A 42 1.82 -5.06 -3.24
CA SER A 42 0.95 -5.17 -2.08
C SER A 42 1.69 -5.88 -0.93
N MET A 43 1.66 -5.28 0.25
CA MET A 43 2.25 -5.82 1.47
C MET A 43 1.13 -6.12 2.46
N LEU A 44 0.97 -7.40 2.80
CA LEU A 44 -0.05 -7.91 3.71
C LEU A 44 0.49 -8.01 5.16
N PRO A 45 -0.40 -8.21 6.16
CA PRO A 45 0.01 -8.37 7.56
C PRO A 45 1.13 -9.40 7.79
N GLU A 46 1.80 -9.26 8.94
CA GLU A 46 3.01 -9.98 9.34
C GLU A 46 4.19 -9.79 8.39
N THR A 47 4.24 -8.64 7.69
CA THR A 47 5.35 -8.27 6.82
C THR A 47 6.25 -7.24 7.51
N ARG A 48 7.54 -7.54 7.62
CA ARG A 48 8.52 -6.67 8.30
C ARG A 48 9.74 -6.42 7.44
N GLU A 49 10.37 -5.26 7.60
CA GLU A 49 11.71 -4.98 7.03
C GLU A 49 11.75 -5.18 5.51
N VAL A 50 10.95 -4.38 4.78
CA VAL A 50 10.88 -4.39 3.32
C VAL A 50 11.55 -3.15 2.77
N ASN A 51 12.51 -3.33 1.87
CA ASN A 51 13.15 -2.25 1.14
C ASN A 51 12.77 -2.29 -0.34
N ILE A 52 12.13 -1.24 -0.83
CA ILE A 52 11.68 -1.06 -2.21
C ILE A 52 12.44 0.12 -2.79
N SER A 53 13.20 -0.09 -3.86
CA SER A 53 14.01 0.97 -4.47
C SER A 53 14.03 0.92 -5.99
N ASP A 54 14.17 2.07 -6.66
CA ASP A 54 14.37 2.12 -8.12
C ASP A 54 13.22 1.44 -8.90
N VAL A 55 11.97 1.61 -8.45
CA VAL A 55 10.78 1.03 -9.08
C VAL A 55 9.99 2.07 -9.86
N PHE A 56 9.69 1.76 -11.13
CA PHE A 56 8.71 2.47 -11.95
C PHE A 56 7.36 1.76 -11.85
N CYS A 57 6.44 2.31 -11.06
CA CYS A 57 5.12 1.76 -10.83
C CYS A 57 4.05 2.51 -11.61
N GLY A 58 3.31 1.80 -12.45
CA GLY A 58 2.14 2.33 -13.13
C GLY A 58 1.99 1.83 -14.56
N PRO A 59 0.80 2.03 -15.17
CA PRO A 59 -0.48 2.30 -14.50
C PRO A 59 -0.86 1.18 -13.50
N GLY A 60 -1.76 1.47 -12.55
CA GLY A 60 -2.19 0.53 -11.49
C GLY A 60 -2.76 1.22 -10.23
N HIS A 61 -2.62 0.60 -9.07
CA HIS A 61 -3.07 1.08 -7.76
C HIS A 61 -1.94 1.45 -6.80
N GLY A 62 -0.70 1.57 -7.30
CA GLY A 62 0.43 2.01 -6.50
C GLY A 62 1.07 0.93 -5.63
N ILE A 63 1.81 1.40 -4.63
CA ILE A 63 2.43 0.55 -3.59
C ILE A 63 1.59 0.64 -2.33
N ASN A 64 0.98 -0.48 -1.95
CA ASN A 64 -0.03 -0.52 -0.90
C ASN A 64 0.41 -1.42 0.28
N ALA A 65 0.29 -0.90 1.49
CA ALA A 65 0.41 -1.64 2.74
C ALA A 65 -0.98 -1.91 3.32
N GLY A 66 -1.25 -3.16 3.67
CA GLY A 66 -2.53 -3.63 4.20
C GLY A 66 -3.48 -4.21 3.14
N SER A 67 -4.77 -4.35 3.46
CA SER A 67 -5.42 -3.91 4.69
C SER A 67 -4.98 -4.70 5.93
N LEU A 68 -4.62 -4.00 7.01
CA LEU A 68 -4.41 -4.59 8.33
C LEU A 68 -5.68 -4.58 9.19
N GLY A 69 -5.78 -5.50 10.14
CA GLY A 69 -6.85 -5.60 11.13
C GLY A 69 -8.05 -6.41 10.67
N LYS A 70 -7.89 -7.27 9.64
CA LYS A 70 -8.98 -8.16 9.19
C LYS A 70 -9.05 -9.44 10.02
N SER A 71 -7.88 -9.99 10.33
CA SER A 71 -7.71 -11.21 11.11
C SER A 71 -8.20 -10.95 12.53
N GLY A 72 -8.74 -11.96 13.21
CA GLY A 72 -9.00 -11.85 14.65
C GLY A 72 -7.73 -11.78 15.52
N ASP A 73 -6.56 -11.78 14.88
CA ASP A 73 -5.22 -11.86 15.45
C ASP A 73 -4.52 -10.48 15.39
N GLU A 74 -3.39 -10.36 16.08
CA GLU A 74 -2.54 -9.17 16.02
C GLU A 74 -1.92 -9.06 14.61
N ASP A 75 -2.13 -7.93 13.93
CA ASP A 75 -1.58 -7.69 12.58
C ASP A 75 -0.46 -6.63 12.68
N VAL A 76 0.78 -7.02 12.36
CA VAL A 76 1.92 -6.09 12.32
C VAL A 76 2.43 -5.92 10.88
N LEU A 77 2.65 -4.67 10.47
CA LEU A 77 3.37 -4.33 9.25
C LEU A 77 4.32 -3.16 9.52
N SER A 78 5.63 -3.42 9.49
CA SER A 78 6.59 -2.43 9.97
C SER A 78 7.94 -2.46 9.25
N GLY A 79 8.68 -1.35 9.33
CA GLY A 79 10.01 -1.25 8.73
C GLY A 79 9.96 -1.25 7.21
N ILE A 80 9.07 -0.45 6.63
CA ILE A 80 8.89 -0.36 5.18
C ILE A 80 9.61 0.86 4.67
N VAL A 81 10.57 0.66 3.76
CA VAL A 81 11.29 1.74 3.09
C VAL A 81 10.96 1.68 1.61
N VAL A 82 10.45 2.78 1.06
CA VAL A 82 10.23 2.97 -0.37
C VAL A 82 11.02 4.19 -0.79
N LYS A 83 12.00 4.00 -1.66
CA LYS A 83 12.96 5.04 -2.04
C LYS A 83 13.20 5.11 -3.54
N ASN A 84 13.35 6.31 -4.09
CA ASN A 84 13.70 6.52 -5.50
C ASN A 84 12.73 5.79 -6.46
N CYS A 85 11.43 5.91 -6.21
CA CYS A 85 10.40 5.27 -7.01
C CYS A 85 9.63 6.31 -7.82
N THR A 86 9.25 5.94 -9.04
CA THR A 86 8.45 6.79 -9.93
C THR A 86 7.09 6.17 -10.19
N PHE A 87 6.03 6.94 -9.91
CA PHE A 87 4.65 6.57 -10.21
C PHE A 87 4.19 7.28 -11.48
N TRP A 88 3.64 6.52 -12.44
CA TRP A 88 3.32 7.05 -13.77
C TRP A 88 1.99 6.55 -14.32
N GLY A 89 1.51 7.20 -15.38
CA GLY A 89 0.25 6.84 -16.05
C GLY A 89 -0.96 7.01 -15.14
N SER A 90 -2.08 6.36 -15.51
CA SER A 90 -3.33 6.37 -14.73
C SER A 90 -3.23 5.48 -13.48
N THR A 91 -2.28 5.80 -12.59
CA THR A 91 -2.10 5.15 -11.30
C THR A 91 -3.03 5.80 -10.27
N SER A 92 -3.89 5.01 -9.63
CA SER A 92 -4.92 5.55 -8.73
C SER A 92 -4.33 6.21 -7.49
N ASP A 93 -3.36 5.55 -6.88
CA ASP A 93 -2.72 5.96 -5.63
C ASP A 93 -1.21 5.78 -5.77
N GLY A 94 -0.39 6.72 -5.25
CA GLY A 94 1.06 6.55 -5.22
C GLY A 94 1.45 5.53 -4.17
N VAL A 95 1.47 5.97 -2.91
CA VAL A 95 1.70 5.08 -1.76
C VAL A 95 0.52 5.12 -0.81
N ARG A 96 0.15 3.97 -0.26
CA ARG A 96 -1.03 3.87 0.60
C ARG A 96 -0.85 2.91 1.76
N ILE A 97 -1.40 3.29 2.91
CA ILE A 97 -1.52 2.42 4.08
C ILE A 97 -3.02 2.25 4.36
N LYS A 98 -3.50 1.00 4.47
CA LYS A 98 -4.90 0.68 4.73
C LYS A 98 -5.06 -0.11 6.02
N THR A 99 -6.00 0.30 6.87
CA THR A 99 -6.45 -0.50 8.01
C THR A 99 -7.97 -0.64 8.00
N TRP A 100 -8.48 -1.71 8.59
CA TRP A 100 -9.89 -1.87 8.85
C TRP A 100 -10.41 -0.79 9.80
N ALA A 101 -11.68 -0.44 9.65
CA ALA A 101 -12.34 0.50 10.54
C ALA A 101 -12.55 -0.13 11.93
N TYR A 102 -12.49 0.69 12.99
CA TYR A 102 -13.01 0.30 14.30
C TYR A 102 -14.53 -0.04 14.21
N PRO A 103 -15.06 -1.04 14.93
CA PRO A 103 -14.40 -1.93 15.90
C PRO A 103 -13.79 -3.19 15.28
N MET A 104 -13.76 -3.29 13.95
CA MET A 104 -13.16 -4.45 13.28
C MET A 104 -11.63 -4.45 13.43
N LEU A 105 -11.03 -3.27 13.57
CA LEU A 105 -9.62 -3.11 13.93
C LEU A 105 -9.35 -3.71 15.31
N LYS A 106 -8.64 -4.84 15.33
CA LYS A 106 -8.01 -5.41 16.53
C LYS A 106 -6.51 -5.16 16.49
N ASP A 107 -5.87 -5.13 17.66
CA ASP A 107 -4.42 -5.05 17.92
C ASP A 107 -3.54 -5.03 16.65
N THR A 108 -3.47 -3.85 16.01
CA THR A 108 -2.81 -3.66 14.72
C THR A 108 -1.69 -2.65 14.88
N GLU A 109 -0.52 -2.97 14.35
CA GLU A 109 0.61 -2.06 14.27
C GLU A 109 1.02 -1.80 12.82
N ALA A 110 0.96 -0.54 12.41
CA ALA A 110 1.60 -0.05 11.21
C ALA A 110 2.62 1.02 11.61
N SER A 111 3.91 0.69 11.59
CA SER A 111 4.97 1.57 12.11
C SER A 111 6.24 1.58 11.25
N ASN A 112 7.07 2.61 11.41
CA ASN A 112 8.38 2.72 10.75
C ASN A 112 8.30 2.63 9.20
N PHE A 113 7.47 3.50 8.60
CA PHE A 113 7.37 3.66 7.15
C PHE A 113 8.18 4.88 6.68
N VAL A 114 9.03 4.69 5.68
CA VAL A 114 9.80 5.75 5.03
C VAL A 114 9.46 5.77 3.55
N TYR A 115 9.01 6.92 3.07
CA TYR A 115 8.75 7.20 1.66
C TYR A 115 9.63 8.37 1.23
N GLU A 116 10.72 8.10 0.50
CA GLU A 116 11.75 9.07 0.16
C GLU A 116 11.98 9.11 -1.35
N ASP A 117 12.31 10.27 -1.91
CA ASP A 117 12.63 10.43 -3.34
C ASP A 117 11.55 9.83 -4.25
N ILE A 118 10.28 10.13 -3.94
CA ILE A 118 9.15 9.63 -4.72
C ILE A 118 8.76 10.67 -5.76
N LEU A 119 8.77 10.24 -7.03
CA LEU A 119 8.32 11.04 -8.16
C LEU A 119 6.95 10.55 -8.61
N MET A 120 6.03 11.47 -8.88
CA MET A 120 4.68 11.12 -9.33
C MET A 120 4.30 12.00 -10.51
N ASP A 121 3.93 11.35 -11.61
CA ASP A 121 3.36 12.00 -12.80
C ASP A 121 2.05 12.75 -12.44
N ILE A 122 1.70 13.74 -13.24
CA ILE A 122 0.49 14.57 -13.08
C ILE A 122 -0.80 13.73 -13.06
N ASN A 123 -0.77 12.57 -13.73
CA ASN A 123 -1.89 11.64 -13.87
C ASN A 123 -2.05 10.67 -12.68
N VAL A 124 -1.13 10.70 -11.71
CA VAL A 124 -1.31 9.95 -10.45
C VAL A 124 -2.41 10.63 -9.64
N GLY A 125 -3.43 9.85 -9.29
CA GLY A 125 -4.63 10.34 -8.61
C GLY A 125 -4.32 10.88 -7.22
N ASN A 126 -4.13 9.98 -6.25
CA ASN A 126 -3.85 10.33 -4.87
C ASN A 126 -2.39 10.02 -4.53
N PRO A 127 -1.52 11.03 -4.33
CA PRO A 127 -0.12 10.77 -4.08
C PRO A 127 0.15 9.88 -2.86
N ILE A 128 -0.48 10.22 -1.73
CA ILE A 128 -0.32 9.51 -0.47
C ILE A 128 -1.68 9.37 0.19
N ILE A 129 -2.03 8.15 0.60
CA ILE A 129 -3.26 7.88 1.35
C ILE A 129 -2.94 7.09 2.61
N ILE A 130 -3.52 7.52 3.72
CA ILE A 130 -3.68 6.68 4.91
C ILE A 130 -5.18 6.49 5.11
N ASP A 131 -5.67 5.28 4.87
CA ASP A 131 -7.09 4.95 4.95
C ASP A 131 -7.37 3.98 6.10
N GLN A 132 -7.94 4.52 7.17
CA GLN A 132 -8.33 3.76 8.36
C GLN A 132 -9.82 3.39 8.39
N ARG A 133 -10.51 3.51 7.26
CA ARG A 133 -11.96 3.29 7.16
C ARG A 133 -12.30 2.12 6.25
N THR A 134 -11.35 1.21 6.03
CA THR A 134 -11.60 0.05 5.17
C THR A 134 -12.68 -0.84 5.81
N ILE A 135 -13.80 -1.03 5.11
CA ILE A 135 -14.84 -1.97 5.46
C ILE A 135 -15.17 -2.75 4.19
N TYR A 136 -14.73 -4.01 4.10
CA TYR A 136 -15.27 -4.92 3.10
C TYR A 136 -16.51 -5.56 3.70
N ILE A 137 -17.65 -4.87 3.62
CA ILE A 137 -18.93 -5.54 3.79
C ILE A 137 -18.97 -6.56 2.65
N ALA A 138 -19.00 -7.86 2.96
CA ALA A 138 -19.25 -8.87 1.95
C ALA A 138 -20.46 -8.39 1.14
N MET A 139 -20.33 -8.31 -0.20
CA MET A 139 -21.41 -7.95 -1.11
C MET A 139 -22.55 -8.99 -1.05
N SER A 140 -23.22 -9.11 0.09
CA SER A 140 -24.42 -9.89 0.26
C SER A 140 -25.22 -9.59 1.52
N GLN A 141 -24.72 -8.90 2.56
CA GLN A 141 -25.55 -8.64 3.75
C GLN A 141 -25.38 -7.24 4.36
N LEU A 142 -26.38 -6.40 4.04
CA LEU A 142 -26.89 -5.21 4.74
C LEU A 142 -26.06 -3.91 4.67
N LEU A 143 -26.40 -3.14 3.63
CA LEU A 143 -26.50 -1.68 3.68
C LEU A 143 -27.46 -1.25 4.82
N GLU A 144 -27.11 -0.16 5.51
CA GLU A 144 -27.96 0.72 6.37
C GLU A 144 -28.05 0.55 7.91
N SER A 145 -27.11 -0.07 8.64
CA SER A 145 -27.26 -0.08 10.13
C SER A 145 -26.07 0.23 11.03
N LEU A 146 -24.87 0.59 10.53
CA LEU A 146 -23.71 0.81 11.42
C LEU A 146 -22.96 2.14 11.26
N CYS A 147 -23.50 3.12 10.54
CA CYS A 147 -22.98 4.50 10.65
C CYS A 147 -24.03 5.38 11.31
N PRO A 148 -24.20 5.24 12.63
CA PRO A 148 -24.02 6.43 13.45
C PRO A 148 -23.33 6.12 14.79
N LEU A 149 -22.40 7.00 15.17
CA LEU A 149 -22.06 7.48 16.52
C LEU A 149 -20.54 7.70 16.62
N GLU A 150 -20.15 8.96 16.56
CA GLU A 150 -18.87 9.55 17.00
C GLU A 150 -17.65 8.60 17.01
N CYS A 151 -16.90 8.58 15.90
CA CYS A 151 -15.56 8.00 15.85
C CYS A 151 -14.61 8.80 16.76
N LYS A 152 -14.64 8.55 18.08
CA LYS A 152 -13.56 8.96 18.99
C LYS A 152 -12.38 8.04 18.74
N SER A 153 -11.43 8.53 17.94
CA SER A 153 -10.13 7.92 17.72
C SER A 153 -9.37 7.84 19.05
N THR A 154 -9.22 6.65 19.61
CA THR A 154 -8.16 6.39 20.59
C THR A 154 -7.12 5.50 19.92
N MET A 155 -6.15 6.16 19.31
CA MET A 155 -4.98 5.60 18.65
C MET A 155 -3.91 5.44 19.73
N SER A 156 -3.69 4.21 20.23
CA SER A 156 -2.79 4.03 21.40
C SER A 156 -1.32 4.32 21.07
N ARG A 157 -0.91 4.27 19.80
CA ARG A 157 0.35 4.84 19.34
C ARG A 157 0.43 4.87 17.83
N THR A 158 0.57 6.06 17.27
CA THR A 158 1.12 6.27 15.93
C THR A 158 2.25 7.26 16.10
N GLU A 159 3.48 6.75 16.07
CA GLU A 159 4.67 7.56 15.87
C GLU A 159 5.07 7.40 14.41
N THR A 160 4.47 8.23 13.54
CA THR A 160 4.92 8.36 12.16
C THR A 160 6.06 9.37 12.15
N TYR A 161 7.29 8.88 12.08
CA TYR A 161 8.45 9.68 11.65
C TYR A 161 8.74 9.30 10.20
N GLY A 162 8.32 10.15 9.27
CA GLY A 162 8.62 9.98 7.84
C GLY A 162 8.64 11.35 7.18
N GLU A 163 9.83 11.82 6.81
CA GLU A 163 9.98 13.01 5.97
C GLU A 163 9.57 12.64 4.54
N VAL A 164 8.37 13.06 4.14
CA VAL A 164 7.89 12.90 2.76
C VAL A 164 8.37 14.09 1.93
N HIS A 165 9.43 13.91 1.14
CA HIS A 165 9.85 14.87 0.13
C HIS A 165 9.22 14.50 -1.23
N ASN A 166 7.98 14.96 -1.47
CA ASN A 166 7.29 14.71 -2.73
C ASN A 166 7.50 15.86 -3.72
N ARG A 167 7.88 15.54 -4.97
CA ARG A 167 7.88 16.50 -6.09
C ARG A 167 6.90 16.00 -7.14
N LYS A 168 5.71 16.61 -7.17
CA LYS A 168 4.78 16.44 -8.29
C LYS A 168 5.32 17.25 -9.47
N SER A 169 5.71 16.57 -10.54
CA SER A 169 6.20 17.19 -11.78
C SER A 169 5.07 17.58 -12.70
#